data_AF-A0A6L8UFP3-F1
#
_entry.id   AF-A0A6L8UFP3-F1
#
_cell.length_a   1.000
_cell.length_b   1.000
_cell.length_c   1.000
_cell.angle_alpha   90.00
_cell.angle_beta   90.00
_cell.angle_gamma   90.00
#
_symmetry.space_group_name_H-M   'P 1'
#
loop_
_entity.id
_entity.type
_entity.pdbx_description
1 polymer ?
#
loop_
_entity_poly.entity_id
_entity_poly.type
_entity_poly.pdbx_seq_one_letter_code
_entity_poly.pdbx_strand_id
1 'polypeptide(L)'
;MKTMISHKISLLLLAVFFILPISLWSQEIKLSRQDKKEARKAMLAENYRILDSLITGRKFVLEADFLQNQMGDRIAVASRINFIKINGESGILQTGNDFRTGYNGVGGVTAEGIVSSWKVTRDKRSLTHKVSFNIQTKLGTYNVFLTVNPENRATAEISGSRSGRLTWDGHLLTIDNSKVFKGMETF
;
A
#
# COMPACT_ATOMS: atom_id res chain seq x y z
N MET A 1 -10.47 15.33 82.78
CA MET A 1 -11.15 16.28 81.87
C MET A 1 -11.24 15.64 80.49
N LYS A 2 -12.46 15.48 79.96
CA LYS A 2 -12.77 14.93 78.63
C LYS A 2 -12.51 15.97 77.54
N THR A 3 -12.14 15.52 76.34
CA THR A 3 -12.51 15.97 74.97
C THR A 3 -11.39 15.52 74.00
N MET A 4 -11.58 15.08 72.77
CA MET A 4 -12.70 14.63 71.94
C MET A 4 -12.04 14.10 70.65
N ILE A 5 -12.63 13.08 70.02
CA ILE A 5 -12.22 12.54 68.72
C ILE A 5 -12.49 13.58 67.61
N SER A 6 -11.61 13.68 66.62
CA SER A 6 -12.01 14.13 65.27
C SER A 6 -11.19 13.39 64.19
N HIS A 7 -11.88 12.60 63.39
CA HIS A 7 -11.35 12.05 62.14
C HIS A 7 -11.34 13.15 61.07
N LYS A 8 -10.21 13.37 60.42
CA LYS A 8 -10.14 13.95 59.07
C LYS A 8 -9.37 13.00 58.16
N ILE A 9 -10.14 12.22 57.41
CA ILE A 9 -9.73 11.66 56.12
C ILE A 9 -9.49 12.87 55.19
N SER A 10 -8.29 13.03 54.63
CA SER A 10 -8.11 13.63 53.29
C SER A 10 -6.65 13.58 52.83
N LEU A 11 -6.46 12.87 51.72
CA LEU A 11 -5.50 13.07 50.62
C LEU A 11 -3.97 13.00 50.91
N LEU A 12 -3.23 11.99 50.42
CA LEU A 12 -2.75 11.85 49.01
C LEU A 12 -1.55 12.83 48.78
N LEU A 13 -0.35 12.47 48.29
CA LEU A 13 0.11 11.38 47.43
C LEU A 13 1.65 11.50 47.32
N LEU A 14 2.31 10.39 47.00
CA LEU A 14 3.45 10.28 46.09
C LEU A 14 4.82 10.84 46.52
N ALA A 15 5.75 9.96 46.92
CA ALA A 15 7.15 10.05 46.48
C ALA A 15 8.03 8.85 46.93
N VAL A 16 7.55 7.61 47.02
CA VAL A 16 8.47 6.47 47.27
C VAL A 16 7.96 5.19 46.63
N PHE A 17 8.02 5.05 45.30
CA PHE A 17 8.04 3.73 44.65
C PHE A 17 8.55 3.75 43.20
N PHE A 18 9.61 4.50 42.93
CA PHE A 18 10.37 4.35 41.68
C PHE A 18 11.83 4.14 42.06
N ILE A 19 12.25 2.87 42.06
CA ILE A 19 13.53 2.30 41.61
C ILE A 19 13.47 0.83 42.05
N LEU A 20 12.82 0.00 41.23
CA LEU A 20 13.14 -1.42 41.14
C LEU A 20 13.87 -1.61 39.79
N PRO A 21 14.98 -2.35 39.76
CA PRO A 21 15.84 -2.44 38.58
C PRO A 21 15.09 -3.11 37.42
N ILE A 22 15.11 -2.44 36.27
CA ILE A 22 14.52 -2.84 34.97
C ILE A 22 15.25 -4.06 34.35
N SER A 23 16.13 -4.75 35.08
CA SER A 23 16.97 -5.83 34.56
C SER A 23 16.27 -7.19 34.36
N LEU A 24 14.93 -7.23 34.39
CA LEU A 24 14.13 -8.45 34.16
C LEU A 24 13.41 -8.51 32.79
N TRP A 25 13.62 -7.54 31.90
CA TRP A 25 12.97 -7.49 30.57
C TRP A 25 13.87 -7.96 29.41
N SER A 26 14.82 -8.86 29.68
CA SER A 26 15.65 -9.50 28.63
C SER A 26 15.37 -11.00 28.51
N GLN A 27 14.15 -11.45 28.79
CA GLN A 27 13.68 -12.71 28.22
C GLN A 27 13.21 -12.43 26.80
N GLU A 28 14.02 -12.79 25.80
CA GLU A 28 13.54 -13.01 24.44
C GLU A 28 12.33 -13.97 24.52
N ILE A 29 11.12 -13.44 24.45
CA ILE A 29 9.92 -14.25 24.27
C ILE A 29 10.08 -14.90 22.89
N LYS A 30 10.62 -16.13 22.86
CA LYS A 30 10.59 -16.99 21.68
C LYS A 30 9.12 -17.33 21.43
N LEU A 31 8.41 -16.42 20.74
CA LEU A 31 7.03 -16.57 20.36
C LEU A 31 6.85 -17.96 19.74
N SER A 32 5.89 -18.75 20.25
CA SER A 32 5.64 -20.09 19.75
C SER A 32 5.32 -20.02 18.25
N ARG A 33 5.60 -21.09 17.49
CA ARG A 33 5.21 -21.16 16.07
C ARG A 33 3.72 -20.89 15.87
N GLN A 34 2.90 -21.25 16.87
CA GLN A 34 1.46 -21.01 16.86
C GLN A 34 1.14 -19.52 17.02
N ASP A 35 1.71 -18.85 18.02
CA ASP A 35 1.54 -17.42 18.26
C ASP A 35 1.93 -16.58 17.03
N LYS A 36 3.02 -16.95 16.34
CA LYS A 36 3.45 -16.27 15.09
C LYS A 36 2.41 -16.40 13.97
N LYS A 37 1.77 -17.57 13.85
CA LYS A 37 0.73 -17.82 12.85
C LYS A 37 -0.53 -17.01 13.16
N GLU A 38 -0.93 -16.97 14.43
CA GLU A 38 -2.10 -16.21 14.87
C GLU A 38 -1.89 -14.71 14.69
N ALA A 39 -0.71 -14.20 15.09
CA ALA A 39 -0.33 -12.81 14.84
C ALA A 39 -0.31 -12.47 13.34
N ARG A 40 0.25 -13.34 12.50
CA ARG A 40 0.22 -13.15 11.03
C ARG A 40 -1.21 -13.14 10.50
N LYS A 41 -2.07 -14.05 10.95
CA LYS A 41 -3.48 -14.11 10.53
C LYS A 41 -4.23 -12.82 10.90
N ALA A 42 -4.03 -12.31 12.12
CA ALA A 42 -4.61 -11.05 12.57
C ALA A 42 -4.11 -9.87 11.74
N MET A 43 -2.79 -9.80 11.48
CA MET A 43 -2.18 -8.78 10.63
C MET A 43 -2.74 -8.80 9.20
N LEU A 44 -2.86 -9.97 8.57
CA LEU A 44 -3.43 -10.11 7.22
C LEU A 44 -4.90 -9.69 7.17
N ALA A 45 -5.68 -9.99 8.21
CA ALA A 45 -7.06 -9.57 8.31
C ALA A 45 -7.20 -8.04 8.46
N GLU A 46 -6.30 -7.41 9.20
CA GLU A 46 -6.26 -5.95 9.34
C GLU A 46 -5.81 -5.28 8.03
N ASN A 47 -4.74 -5.78 7.41
CA ASN A 47 -4.30 -5.31 6.09
C ASN A 47 -5.42 -5.40 5.06
N TYR A 48 -6.20 -6.47 5.07
CA TYR A 48 -7.37 -6.59 4.19
C TYR A 48 -8.36 -5.42 4.38
N ARG A 49 -8.62 -4.98 5.62
CA ARG A 49 -9.49 -3.82 5.89
C ARG A 49 -8.86 -2.50 5.42
N ILE A 50 -7.56 -2.32 5.68
CA ILE A 50 -6.82 -1.14 5.24
C ILE A 50 -6.84 -1.04 3.70
N LEU A 51 -6.51 -2.14 3.02
CA LEU A 51 -6.54 -2.23 1.56
C LEU A 51 -7.93 -1.96 0.99
N ASP A 52 -8.99 -2.47 1.64
CA ASP A 52 -10.36 -2.17 1.23
C ASP A 52 -10.64 -0.67 1.30
N SER A 53 -10.20 0.01 2.35
CA SER A 53 -10.35 1.46 2.50
C SER A 53 -9.57 2.23 1.42
N LEU A 54 -8.33 1.84 1.11
CA LEU A 54 -7.52 2.49 0.07
C LEU A 54 -8.11 2.31 -1.33
N ILE A 55 -8.59 1.09 -1.63
CA ILE A 55 -9.19 0.74 -2.92
C ILE A 55 -10.54 1.42 -3.10
N THR A 56 -11.41 1.39 -2.08
CA THR A 56 -12.72 2.06 -2.15
C THR A 56 -12.57 3.58 -2.19
N GLY A 57 -11.64 4.13 -1.42
CA GLY A 57 -11.30 5.54 -1.41
C GLY A 57 -10.53 6.02 -2.63
N ARG A 58 -10.08 5.10 -3.51
CA ARG A 58 -9.27 5.39 -4.71
C ARG A 58 -8.04 6.26 -4.38
N LYS A 59 -7.30 5.88 -3.34
CA LYS A 59 -6.12 6.63 -2.85
C LYS A 59 -4.96 5.68 -2.58
N PHE A 60 -4.21 5.35 -3.62
CA PHE A 60 -3.07 4.46 -3.51
C PHE A 60 -2.06 4.63 -4.64
N VAL A 61 -0.89 4.03 -4.44
CA VAL A 61 0.14 3.85 -5.46
C VAL A 61 0.49 2.36 -5.54
N LEU A 62 0.47 1.78 -6.73
CA LEU A 62 1.14 0.53 -7.03
C LEU A 62 2.57 0.86 -7.47
N GLU A 63 3.56 0.54 -6.65
CA GLU A 63 4.97 0.60 -7.03
C GLU A 63 5.37 -0.74 -7.65
N ALA A 64 5.83 -0.75 -8.90
CA ALA A 64 6.17 -1.99 -9.60
C ALA A 64 7.62 -2.40 -9.31
N ASP A 65 7.81 -3.65 -8.87
CA ASP A 65 9.13 -4.26 -8.77
C ASP A 65 9.52 -4.93 -10.09
N PHE A 66 8.52 -5.40 -10.84
CA PHE A 66 8.69 -6.08 -12.11
C PHE A 66 7.68 -5.60 -13.16
N LEU A 67 8.11 -5.65 -14.42
CA LEU A 67 7.27 -5.57 -15.60
C LEU A 67 7.25 -6.91 -16.30
N GLN A 68 6.09 -7.33 -16.79
CA GLN A 68 5.96 -8.51 -17.63
C GLN A 68 5.20 -8.17 -18.91
N ASN A 69 5.75 -8.58 -20.06
CA ASN A 69 5.09 -8.40 -21.35
C ASN A 69 4.06 -9.51 -21.62
N GLN A 70 3.28 -9.36 -22.70
CA GLN A 70 2.29 -10.36 -23.13
C GLN A 70 2.87 -11.74 -23.49
N MET A 71 4.17 -11.84 -23.77
CA MET A 71 4.87 -13.10 -24.08
C MET A 71 5.34 -13.83 -22.81
N GLY A 72 5.25 -13.18 -21.65
CA GLY A 72 5.68 -13.72 -20.36
C GLY A 72 7.08 -13.29 -19.93
N ASP A 73 7.81 -12.53 -20.76
CA ASP A 73 9.12 -12.02 -20.38
C ASP A 73 8.99 -11.02 -19.25
N ARG A 74 9.74 -11.25 -18.18
CA ARG A 74 9.67 -10.47 -16.95
C ARG A 74 11.01 -9.82 -16.64
N ILE A 75 11.00 -8.53 -16.36
CA ILE A 75 12.18 -7.74 -16.01
C ILE A 75 11.98 -7.04 -14.67
N ALA A 76 13.03 -6.93 -13.87
CA ALA A 76 13.04 -6.09 -12.68
C ALA A 76 13.17 -4.62 -13.08
N VAL A 77 12.50 -3.72 -12.36
CA VAL A 77 12.51 -2.28 -12.63
C VAL A 77 12.63 -1.46 -11.35
N ALA A 78 13.03 -0.19 -11.50
CA ALA A 78 13.06 0.75 -10.39
C ALA A 78 11.65 1.25 -10.07
N SER A 79 11.11 0.86 -8.92
CA SER A 79 9.72 1.13 -8.51
C SER A 79 9.38 2.62 -8.41
N ARG A 80 10.39 3.46 -8.11
CA ARG A 80 10.27 4.93 -8.05
C ARG A 80 9.77 5.61 -9.33
N ILE A 81 9.96 4.98 -10.49
CA ILE A 81 9.61 5.52 -11.82
C ILE A 81 8.72 4.56 -12.63
N ASN A 82 8.26 3.47 -12.01
CA ASN A 82 7.38 2.48 -12.60
C ASN A 82 6.21 2.24 -11.65
N PHE A 83 5.09 2.92 -11.89
CA PHE A 83 3.98 2.90 -10.94
C PHE A 83 2.62 3.19 -11.58
N ILE A 84 1.56 2.78 -10.87
CA ILE A 84 0.21 3.29 -11.05
C ILE A 84 -0.12 4.15 -9.83
N LYS A 85 -0.54 5.39 -10.03
CA LYS A 85 -1.05 6.23 -8.94
C LYS A 85 -2.52 6.54 -9.18
N ILE A 86 -3.34 6.31 -8.17
CA ILE A 86 -4.77 6.63 -8.17
C ILE A 86 -5.03 7.59 -7.00
N ASN A 87 -5.60 8.76 -7.31
CA ASN A 87 -5.99 9.75 -6.31
C ASN A 87 -7.35 10.35 -6.68
N GLY A 88 -8.41 9.79 -6.11
CA GLY A 88 -9.79 10.14 -6.44
C GLY A 88 -10.13 9.74 -7.88
N GLU A 89 -10.39 10.74 -8.72
CA GLU A 89 -10.68 10.56 -10.14
C GLU A 89 -9.43 10.69 -11.03
N SER A 90 -8.27 11.07 -10.47
CA SER A 90 -7.02 11.16 -11.22
C SER A 90 -6.28 9.83 -11.21
N GLY A 91 -5.77 9.41 -12.36
CA GLY A 91 -4.95 8.23 -12.54
C GLY A 91 -3.70 8.52 -13.36
N ILE A 92 -2.56 7.98 -12.94
CA ILE A 92 -1.27 8.07 -13.64
C ILE A 92 -0.74 6.66 -13.85
N LEU A 93 -0.37 6.36 -15.09
CA LEU A 93 0.40 5.18 -15.47
C LEU A 93 1.79 5.65 -15.90
N GLN A 94 2.84 5.20 -15.22
CA GLN A 94 4.20 5.56 -15.58
C GLN A 94 5.07 4.31 -15.72
N THR A 95 5.77 4.21 -16.85
CA THR A 95 6.82 3.22 -17.07
C THR A 95 8.08 3.96 -17.44
N GLY A 96 9.15 3.78 -16.67
CA GLY A 96 10.43 4.46 -16.84
C GLY A 96 11.60 3.48 -16.85
N ASN A 97 12.68 3.88 -17.52
CA ASN A 97 13.92 3.13 -17.67
C ASN A 97 15.08 4.05 -17.28
N ASP A 98 15.90 3.61 -16.33
CA ASP A 98 17.09 4.34 -15.86
C ASP A 98 18.19 4.43 -16.95
N PHE A 99 18.21 3.55 -17.95
CA PHE A 99 19.31 3.41 -18.92
C PHE A 99 19.11 4.10 -20.27
N ARG A 100 17.88 4.51 -20.60
CA ARG A 100 17.60 5.31 -21.81
C ARG A 100 17.09 6.65 -21.33
N THR A 101 17.68 7.75 -21.78
CA THR A 101 17.13 9.08 -21.49
C THR A 101 16.03 9.34 -22.52
N GLY A 102 14.77 9.31 -22.09
CA GLY A 102 13.65 9.76 -22.91
C GLY A 102 13.67 11.28 -23.02
N TYR A 103 12.83 11.83 -23.89
CA TYR A 103 12.72 13.27 -24.17
C TYR A 103 12.52 14.14 -22.89
N ASN A 104 12.10 13.53 -21.78
CA ASN A 104 11.79 14.15 -20.49
C ASN A 104 12.72 13.73 -19.32
N GLY A 105 13.92 13.20 -19.58
CA GLY A 105 14.94 12.94 -18.53
C GLY A 105 14.81 11.62 -17.75
N VAL A 106 13.81 10.80 -18.07
CA VAL A 106 13.64 9.40 -17.63
C VAL A 106 13.14 8.66 -18.87
N GLY A 107 13.78 7.60 -19.35
CA GLY A 107 13.32 6.90 -20.55
C GLY A 107 12.00 6.22 -20.32
N GLY A 108 10.89 6.84 -20.69
CA GLY A 108 9.60 6.32 -20.27
C GLY A 108 8.40 6.93 -20.95
N VAL A 109 7.25 6.30 -20.71
CA VAL A 109 5.92 6.76 -21.11
C VAL A 109 5.14 7.06 -19.83
N THR A 110 4.57 8.25 -19.77
CA THR A 110 3.63 8.66 -18.71
C THR A 110 2.29 8.94 -19.35
N ALA A 111 1.24 8.31 -18.82
CA ALA A 111 -0.13 8.53 -19.25
C ALA A 111 -0.97 8.95 -18.03
N GLU A 112 -1.33 10.23 -17.97
CA GLU A 112 -2.22 10.78 -16.94
C GLU A 112 -3.62 10.99 -17.51
N GLY A 113 -4.63 10.74 -16.66
CA GLY A 113 -6.01 10.84 -17.09
C GLY A 113 -7.04 10.70 -15.98
N ILE A 114 -8.29 10.54 -16.42
CA ILE A 114 -9.46 10.41 -15.55
C ILE A 114 -9.83 8.94 -15.39
N VAL A 115 -9.99 8.52 -14.14
CA VAL A 115 -10.41 7.18 -13.73
C VAL A 115 -11.93 7.04 -13.85
N SER A 116 -12.38 6.00 -14.54
CA SER A 116 -13.79 5.67 -14.69
C SER A 116 -14.04 4.16 -14.59
N SER A 117 -15.32 3.75 -14.63
CA SER A 117 -15.73 2.33 -14.65
C SER A 117 -15.20 1.48 -13.48
N TRP A 118 -15.05 2.09 -12.30
CA TRP A 118 -14.47 1.45 -11.11
C TRP A 118 -15.36 0.34 -10.55
N LYS A 119 -14.87 -0.90 -10.56
CA LYS A 119 -15.56 -2.06 -9.98
C LYS A 119 -14.62 -2.79 -9.03
N VAL A 120 -15.13 -3.16 -7.86
CA VAL A 120 -14.37 -3.87 -6.82
C VAL A 120 -15.07 -5.17 -6.48
N THR A 121 -14.33 -6.27 -6.58
CA THR A 121 -14.73 -7.60 -6.11
C THR A 121 -13.86 -8.00 -4.94
N ARG A 122 -14.48 -8.51 -3.89
CA ARG A 122 -13.84 -8.91 -2.63
C ARG A 122 -13.94 -10.41 -2.44
N ASP A 123 -12.82 -11.08 -2.24
CA ASP A 123 -12.81 -12.48 -1.80
C ASP A 123 -12.38 -12.54 -0.33
N LYS A 124 -13.37 -12.72 0.55
CA LYS A 124 -13.16 -12.81 2.00
C LYS A 124 -12.42 -14.09 2.42
N ARG A 125 -12.42 -15.15 1.59
CA ARG A 125 -11.75 -16.42 1.91
C ARG A 125 -10.26 -16.31 1.68
N SER A 126 -9.85 -15.73 0.55
CA SER A 126 -8.44 -15.49 0.23
C SER A 126 -7.91 -14.14 0.73
N LEU A 127 -8.79 -13.29 1.27
CA LEU A 127 -8.50 -11.90 1.66
C LEU A 127 -7.92 -11.10 0.48
N THR A 128 -8.47 -11.29 -0.71
CA THR A 128 -8.01 -10.60 -1.93
C THR A 128 -9.04 -9.60 -2.44
N HIS A 129 -8.54 -8.56 -3.08
CA HIS A 129 -9.35 -7.60 -3.83
C HIS A 129 -9.02 -7.72 -5.32
N LYS A 130 -10.05 -7.73 -6.15
CA LYS A 130 -9.93 -7.58 -7.60
C LYS A 130 -10.63 -6.30 -8.01
N VAL A 131 -9.95 -5.45 -8.75
CA VAL A 131 -10.44 -4.14 -9.16
C VAL A 131 -10.30 -4.03 -10.67
N SER A 132 -11.35 -3.57 -11.34
CA SER A 132 -11.27 -3.20 -12.76
C SER A 132 -11.67 -1.74 -12.92
N PHE A 133 -10.93 -0.99 -13.72
CA PHE A 133 -11.23 0.41 -14.01
C PHE A 133 -10.57 0.84 -15.31
N ASN A 134 -11.00 1.99 -15.81
CA ASN A 134 -10.44 2.60 -17.01
C ASN A 134 -9.72 3.89 -16.65
N ILE A 135 -8.68 4.26 -17.39
CA ILE A 135 -8.07 5.59 -17.35
C ILE A 135 -8.15 6.19 -18.75
N GLN A 136 -8.85 7.32 -18.87
CA GLN A 136 -8.92 8.11 -20.10
C GLN A 136 -7.79 9.15 -20.10
N THR A 137 -6.77 8.95 -20.93
CA THR A 137 -5.59 9.82 -21.03
C THR A 137 -5.52 10.50 -22.39
N LYS A 138 -4.57 11.42 -22.59
CA LYS A 138 -4.25 11.99 -23.91
C LYS A 138 -3.68 10.96 -24.89
N LEU A 139 -3.00 9.94 -24.39
CA LEU A 139 -2.40 8.86 -25.20
C LEU A 139 -3.41 7.78 -25.60
N GLY A 140 -4.60 7.80 -24.99
CA GLY A 140 -5.68 6.84 -25.23
C GLY A 140 -6.35 6.36 -23.95
N THR A 141 -7.28 5.43 -24.11
CA THR A 141 -7.97 4.76 -23.00
C THR A 141 -7.24 3.48 -22.62
N TYR A 142 -7.00 3.30 -21.33
CA TYR A 142 -6.41 2.09 -20.77
C TYR A 142 -7.41 1.40 -19.85
N ASN A 143 -7.53 0.08 -19.97
CA ASN A 143 -8.25 -0.78 -19.04
C ASN A 143 -7.24 -1.43 -18.10
N VAL A 144 -7.50 -1.36 -16.80
CA VAL A 144 -6.63 -1.89 -15.76
C VAL A 144 -7.39 -2.94 -14.96
N PHE A 145 -6.80 -4.13 -14.83
CA PHE A 145 -7.25 -5.20 -13.95
C PHE A 145 -6.22 -5.41 -12.85
N LEU A 146 -6.55 -4.96 -11.64
CA LEU A 146 -5.70 -4.99 -10.46
C LEU A 146 -6.15 -6.13 -9.53
N THR A 147 -5.21 -6.96 -9.08
CA THR A 147 -5.42 -7.93 -8.00
C THR A 147 -4.49 -7.58 -6.85
N VAL A 148 -5.01 -7.51 -5.63
CA VAL A 148 -4.26 -7.18 -4.41
C VAL A 148 -4.50 -8.24 -3.35
N ASN A 149 -3.41 -8.76 -2.78
CA ASN A 149 -3.45 -9.76 -1.71
C ASN A 149 -3.28 -9.09 -0.33
N PRO A 150 -3.50 -9.81 0.80
CA PRO A 150 -3.44 -9.21 2.14
C PRO A 150 -2.01 -8.89 2.62
N GLU A 151 -0.99 -9.21 1.82
CA GLU A 151 0.43 -8.86 2.05
C GLU A 151 0.81 -7.59 1.28
N ASN A 152 -0.18 -6.85 0.77
CA ASN A 152 -0.02 -5.67 -0.08
C ASN A 152 0.66 -5.96 -1.43
N ARG A 153 0.91 -7.23 -1.78
CA ARG A 153 1.37 -7.60 -3.12
C ARG A 153 0.24 -7.35 -4.10
N ALA A 154 0.55 -6.71 -5.20
CA ALA A 154 -0.41 -6.35 -6.19
C ALA A 154 0.11 -6.57 -7.60
N THR A 155 -0.78 -7.05 -8.46
CA THR A 155 -0.53 -7.27 -9.88
C THR A 155 -1.58 -6.52 -10.67
N ALA A 156 -1.15 -5.63 -11.56
CA ALA A 156 -2.03 -4.89 -12.44
C ALA A 156 -1.73 -5.27 -13.88
N GLU A 157 -2.73 -5.78 -14.58
CA GLU A 157 -2.71 -6.00 -16.01
C GLU A 157 -3.31 -4.80 -16.73
N ILE A 158 -2.63 -4.31 -17.76
CA ILE A 158 -3.00 -3.11 -18.49
C ILE A 158 -3.06 -3.42 -19.96
N SER A 159 -4.15 -2.98 -20.56
CA SER A 159 -4.41 -3.05 -21.99
C SER A 159 -4.96 -1.72 -22.48
N GLY A 160 -4.70 -1.38 -23.73
CA GLY A 160 -5.27 -0.20 -24.38
C GLY A 160 -6.10 -0.60 -25.60
N SER A 161 -6.37 0.38 -26.46
CA SER A 161 -7.03 0.16 -27.76
C SER A 161 -6.14 -0.54 -28.79
N ARG A 162 -4.81 -0.48 -28.62
CA ARG A 162 -3.84 -1.17 -29.46
C ARG A 162 -3.55 -2.57 -28.91
N SER A 163 -3.13 -3.48 -29.78
CA SER A 163 -2.67 -4.80 -29.35
C SER A 163 -1.46 -4.67 -28.41
N GLY A 164 -1.49 -5.42 -27.32
CA GLY A 164 -0.45 -5.37 -26.30
C GLY A 164 -1.03 -5.41 -24.90
N ARG A 165 -0.29 -6.05 -24.01
CA ARG A 165 -0.55 -6.11 -22.58
C ARG A 165 0.75 -5.94 -21.83
N LEU A 166 0.72 -5.12 -20.80
CA LEU A 166 1.80 -4.97 -19.85
C LEU A 166 1.26 -5.29 -18.47
N THR A 167 2.03 -6.02 -17.67
CA THR A 167 1.69 -6.34 -16.30
C THR A 167 2.70 -5.71 -15.36
N TRP A 168 2.22 -4.86 -14.45
CA TRP A 168 2.99 -4.38 -13.30
C TRP A 168 2.79 -5.34 -12.13
N ASP A 169 3.88 -5.74 -11.49
CA ASP A 169 3.85 -6.60 -10.32
C ASP A 169 4.76 -6.01 -9.22
N GLY A 170 4.17 -5.72 -8.06
CA GLY A 170 4.86 -5.07 -6.96
C GLY A 170 3.95 -4.89 -5.76
N HIS A 171 3.97 -3.72 -5.13
CA HIS A 171 3.29 -3.47 -3.86
C HIS A 171 2.36 -2.27 -3.91
N LEU A 172 1.22 -2.39 -3.24
CA LEU A 172 0.27 -1.30 -3.06
C LEU A 172 0.59 -0.55 -1.77
N LEU A 173 0.78 0.77 -1.90
CA LEU A 173 1.10 1.68 -0.82
C LEU A 173 0.06 2.80 -0.73
N THR A 174 -0.07 3.38 0.46
CA THR A 174 -0.75 4.68 0.63
C THR A 174 0.03 5.77 -0.11
N ILE A 175 -0.66 6.84 -0.53
CA ILE A 175 0.00 7.99 -1.20
C ILE A 175 1.14 8.57 -0.35
N ASP A 176 0.96 8.70 0.97
CA ASP A 176 1.94 9.35 1.86
C ASP A 176 3.21 8.50 2.10
N ASN A 177 3.07 7.17 2.06
CA ASN A 177 4.21 6.24 2.22
C ASN A 177 4.95 5.97 0.90
N SER A 178 4.36 6.36 -0.24
CA SER A 178 4.97 6.15 -1.54
C SER A 178 6.02 7.23 -1.84
N LYS A 179 7.13 6.83 -2.46
CA LYS A 179 8.24 7.73 -2.83
C LYS A 179 8.41 7.83 -4.35
N VAL A 180 7.34 7.62 -5.11
CA VAL A 180 7.37 7.69 -6.58
C VAL A 180 7.51 9.10 -7.11
N PHE A 181 8.21 9.24 -8.23
CA PHE A 181 8.42 10.50 -8.93
C PHE A 181 7.66 10.50 -10.27
N LYS A 182 6.76 11.47 -10.44
CA LYS A 182 6.07 11.69 -11.72
C LYS A 182 7.03 12.35 -12.72
N GLY A 183 7.19 11.76 -13.90
CA GLY A 183 7.88 12.38 -15.05
C GLY A 183 6.99 13.41 -15.78
N MET A 184 7.57 14.21 -16.69
CA MET A 184 6.79 15.16 -17.49
C MET A 184 5.90 14.43 -18.52
N GLU A 185 4.71 14.96 -18.81
CA GLU A 185 3.78 14.45 -19.84
C GLU A 185 4.42 14.54 -21.24
N THR A 186 4.32 13.48 -22.05
CA THR A 186 4.68 13.52 -23.49
C THR A 186 3.40 13.57 -24.32
N PHE A 187 3.29 14.57 -25.20
CA PHE A 187 2.17 14.78 -26.11
C PHE A 187 2.19 13.85 -27.32
#